data_AF-A0A918KVX8-F1
#
_entry.id   AF-A0A918KVX8-F1
#
_cell.length_a   1.000
_cell.length_b   1.000
_cell.length_c   1.000
_cell.angle_alpha   90.00
_cell.angle_beta   90.00
_cell.angle_gamma   90.00
#
_symmetry.space_group_name_H-M   'P 1'
#
loop_
_entity.id
_entity.type
_entity.pdbx_description
1 polymer ?
#
loop_
_entity_poly.entity_id
_entity_poly.type
_entity_poly.pdbx_seq_one_letter_code
_entity_poly.pdbx_strand_id
1 'polypeptide(L)'
;MRIRRPSLPLVASAAAAAALTTVLAAPASGAEVPSGTYYVQSALTGLNAADSGGAVEQHNPRGNEDHQQWTLRASGTAYVLESTDAAGNCLGRSGDQARTVPCAGADAAWEVTPAGADRYTLKVPGAERYLTVGAKPSGGTYPARLAVGAAGDRAAWYLTPVTSPTAPMPSADRRTFDQVTFLTAHNAYANGVDGGFAPPFVNLAPNQSRGITQQLQDGVRGFMLDLHQTPDGAILCHNSCTLVSRPVALWVDLQRIVDFLEQHPQEMATVFLEDYVDPAVLRDELARVDGLSDVLFRPDQAGVRTGGWPKVADLIARNDRLLLFTDHSRAADETAGLTRDGFGVMYQREWTVENYWSMGSGAGTSDWSCYSRWYDADTTIPLTRTEPGFRPLFVMNHFRDVTLSATAGTDNTKLADRARRFCQPAARKKPTFLAVDRYDLGDPMAAVNELNTYVY
;
A
#
# COMPACT_ATOMS: atom_id res chain seq x y z
N MET A 1 -23.22 -84.62 32.77
CA MET A 1 -24.59 -84.08 32.83
C MET A 1 -24.52 -82.61 32.38
N ARG A 2 -25.19 -82.28 31.27
CA ARG A 2 -25.17 -80.96 30.60
C ARG A 2 -25.77 -79.89 31.51
N ILE A 3 -25.15 -78.70 31.63
CA ILE A 3 -25.87 -77.42 31.74
C ILE A 3 -25.08 -76.32 31.01
N ARG A 4 -25.76 -75.68 30.05
CA ARG A 4 -25.30 -74.56 29.21
C ARG A 4 -25.28 -73.24 30.00
N ARG A 5 -24.34 -72.34 29.68
CA ARG A 5 -24.46 -70.89 29.92
C ARG A 5 -24.10 -70.13 28.62
N PRO A 6 -24.73 -68.98 28.34
CA PRO A 6 -24.77 -68.39 27.01
C PRO A 6 -23.61 -67.41 26.77
N SER A 7 -23.11 -67.40 25.54
CA SER A 7 -22.14 -66.44 25.00
C SER A 7 -22.86 -65.24 24.40
N LEU A 8 -22.58 -64.04 24.91
CA LEU A 8 -22.92 -62.76 24.28
C LEU A 8 -22.02 -62.49 23.06
N PRO A 9 -22.54 -61.88 21.97
CA PRO A 9 -21.76 -61.56 20.79
C PRO A 9 -21.01 -60.23 20.94
N LEU A 10 -19.74 -60.21 20.50
CA LEU A 10 -18.99 -58.98 20.22
C LEU A 10 -19.64 -58.23 19.04
N VAL A 11 -20.02 -56.98 19.26
CA VAL A 11 -20.39 -56.06 18.18
C VAL A 11 -19.10 -55.50 17.58
N ALA A 12 -18.83 -55.85 16.33
CA ALA A 12 -17.75 -55.28 15.53
C ALA A 12 -18.22 -53.96 14.91
N SER A 13 -17.61 -52.85 15.31
CA SER A 13 -17.83 -51.53 14.71
C SER A 13 -17.07 -51.45 13.37
N ALA A 14 -17.81 -51.43 12.26
CA ALA A 14 -17.27 -51.19 10.94
C ALA A 14 -16.92 -49.70 10.78
N ALA A 15 -15.64 -49.39 10.57
CA ALA A 15 -15.18 -48.06 10.19
C ALA A 15 -15.42 -47.86 8.68
N ALA A 16 -16.36 -46.99 8.32
CA ALA A 16 -16.56 -46.54 6.95
C ALA A 16 -15.55 -45.41 6.64
N ALA A 17 -14.54 -45.71 5.82
CA ALA A 17 -13.64 -44.71 5.27
C ALA A 17 -14.35 -43.95 4.13
N ALA A 18 -14.76 -42.71 4.39
CA ALA A 18 -15.22 -41.80 3.36
C ALA A 18 -13.99 -41.17 2.68
N ALA A 19 -13.70 -41.59 1.45
CA ALA A 19 -12.71 -40.94 0.60
C ALA A 19 -13.23 -39.56 0.18
N LEU A 20 -12.69 -38.48 0.75
CA LEU A 20 -12.86 -37.14 0.20
C LEU A 20 -12.07 -37.04 -1.11
N THR A 21 -12.76 -37.13 -2.24
CA THR A 21 -12.22 -36.66 -3.51
C THR A 21 -12.09 -35.15 -3.46
N THR A 22 -10.87 -34.66 -3.22
CA THR A 22 -10.50 -33.28 -3.45
C THR A 22 -10.63 -32.99 -4.94
N VAL A 23 -11.68 -32.27 -5.32
CA VAL A 23 -11.77 -31.65 -6.64
C VAL A 23 -10.74 -30.52 -6.66
N LEU A 24 -9.51 -30.84 -7.05
CA LEU A 24 -8.55 -29.84 -7.48
C LEU A 24 -9.13 -29.20 -8.75
N ALA A 25 -9.68 -28.00 -8.61
CA ALA A 25 -9.99 -27.17 -9.76
C ALA A 25 -8.69 -26.96 -10.54
N ALA A 26 -8.61 -27.53 -11.75
CA ALA A 26 -7.56 -27.24 -12.69
C ALA A 26 -7.52 -25.72 -12.95
N PRO A 27 -6.34 -25.13 -13.25
CA PRO A 27 -6.28 -23.73 -13.64
C PRO A 27 -7.12 -23.57 -14.90
N ALA A 28 -8.06 -22.62 -14.89
CA ALA A 28 -8.88 -22.31 -16.04
C ALA A 28 -7.97 -21.95 -17.22
N SER A 29 -7.95 -22.80 -18.23
CA SER A 29 -7.38 -22.50 -19.54
C SER A 29 -8.11 -21.30 -20.13
N GLY A 30 -7.38 -20.20 -20.35
CA GLY A 30 -7.77 -19.10 -21.24
C GLY A 30 -9.09 -18.40 -20.92
N ALA A 31 -9.18 -17.71 -19.79
CA ALA A 31 -10.22 -16.68 -19.65
C ALA A 31 -9.94 -15.55 -20.65
N GLU A 32 -10.90 -15.28 -21.54
CA GLU A 32 -10.88 -14.12 -22.44
C GLU A 32 -10.78 -12.84 -21.61
N VAL A 33 -9.87 -11.93 -21.97
CA VAL A 33 -9.78 -10.64 -21.25
C VAL A 33 -11.02 -9.83 -21.62
N PRO A 34 -11.86 -9.43 -20.64
CA PRO A 34 -13.06 -8.67 -20.95
C PRO A 34 -12.74 -7.40 -21.74
N SER A 35 -13.61 -7.03 -22.67
CA SER A 35 -13.52 -5.71 -23.29
C SER A 35 -13.80 -4.63 -22.24
N GLY A 36 -13.05 -3.53 -22.29
CA GLY A 36 -13.15 -2.47 -21.29
C GLY A 36 -12.00 -1.47 -21.39
N THR A 37 -12.01 -0.48 -20.51
CA THR A 37 -10.93 0.51 -20.42
C THR A 37 -10.00 0.15 -19.27
N TYR A 38 -8.71 0.12 -19.57
CA TYR A 38 -7.66 -0.35 -18.68
C TYR A 38 -6.48 0.62 -18.64
N TYR A 39 -5.80 0.64 -17.51
CA TYR A 39 -4.40 0.99 -17.43
C TYR A 39 -3.58 -0.24 -17.80
N VAL A 40 -2.64 -0.12 -18.74
CA VAL A 40 -1.62 -1.13 -18.99
C VAL A 40 -0.48 -0.85 -18.03
N GLN A 41 -0.51 -1.53 -16.88
CA GLN A 41 0.36 -1.22 -15.74
C GLN A 41 1.45 -2.28 -15.59
N SER A 42 2.71 -1.87 -15.55
CA SER A 42 3.85 -2.79 -15.42
C SER A 42 3.79 -3.56 -14.11
N ALA A 43 3.86 -4.89 -14.18
CA ALA A 43 3.89 -5.73 -12.97
C ALA A 43 5.22 -5.58 -12.21
N LEU A 44 6.25 -5.06 -12.86
CA LEU A 44 7.59 -4.88 -12.32
C LEU A 44 7.77 -3.52 -11.63
N THR A 45 7.34 -2.44 -12.29
CA THR A 45 7.57 -1.06 -11.82
C THR A 45 6.33 -0.43 -11.21
N GLY A 46 5.13 -0.96 -11.49
CA GLY A 46 3.85 -0.37 -11.08
C GLY A 46 3.45 0.88 -11.88
N LEU A 47 4.25 1.27 -12.89
CA LEU A 47 4.02 2.43 -13.75
C LEU A 47 3.06 2.09 -14.90
N ASN A 48 2.35 3.10 -15.41
CA ASN A 48 1.38 2.94 -16.49
C ASN A 48 2.03 3.23 -17.85
N ALA A 49 1.66 2.47 -18.87
CA ALA A 49 1.94 2.83 -20.26
C ALA A 49 1.09 4.04 -20.67
N ALA A 50 1.76 5.10 -21.11
CA ALA A 50 1.17 6.38 -21.49
C ALA A 50 1.56 6.76 -22.92
N ASP A 51 0.66 7.41 -23.65
CA ASP A 51 1.02 8.08 -24.91
C ASP A 51 1.76 9.39 -24.61
N SER A 52 2.98 9.50 -25.14
CA SER A 52 3.87 10.65 -25.00
C SER A 52 4.27 11.13 -26.40
N GLY A 53 3.32 11.80 -27.08
CA GLY A 53 3.53 12.38 -28.41
C GLY A 53 3.84 11.34 -29.49
N GLY A 54 3.19 10.18 -29.45
CA GLY A 54 3.40 9.10 -30.41
C GLY A 54 4.39 8.03 -29.94
N ALA A 55 5.24 8.34 -28.96
CA ALA A 55 5.96 7.33 -28.20
C ALA A 55 5.06 6.75 -27.10
N VAL A 56 5.33 5.52 -26.67
CA VAL A 56 4.69 4.98 -25.47
C VAL A 56 5.74 4.80 -24.38
N GLU A 57 5.48 5.40 -23.23
CA GLU A 57 6.41 5.48 -22.10
C GLU A 57 5.74 5.03 -20.80
N GLN A 58 6.55 4.69 -19.80
CA GLN A 58 6.10 4.41 -18.43
C GLN A 58 6.03 5.71 -17.66
N HIS A 59 4.82 6.09 -17.26
CA HIS A 59 4.59 7.26 -16.42
C HIS A 59 4.05 6.85 -15.05
N ASN A 60 4.23 7.74 -14.07
CA ASN A 60 3.62 7.59 -12.74
C ASN A 60 2.10 7.51 -12.89
N PRO A 61 1.42 6.53 -12.26
CA PRO A 61 -0.03 6.43 -12.35
C PRO A 61 -0.70 7.74 -11.93
N ARG A 62 -1.55 8.27 -12.81
CA ARG A 62 -2.17 9.59 -12.63
C ARG A 62 -3.65 9.60 -12.98
N GLY A 63 -4.36 8.52 -12.63
CA GLY A 63 -5.80 8.43 -12.82
C GLY A 63 -6.20 8.64 -14.27
N ASN A 64 -7.15 9.52 -14.56
CA ASN A 64 -7.61 9.82 -15.92
C ASN A 64 -6.83 10.95 -16.60
N GLU A 65 -5.67 11.31 -16.06
CA GLU A 65 -4.77 12.30 -16.65
C GLU A 65 -3.61 11.60 -17.38
N ASP A 66 -2.80 12.38 -18.11
CA ASP A 66 -1.51 11.94 -18.64
C ASP A 66 -1.57 10.75 -19.62
N HIS A 67 -2.69 10.60 -20.35
CA HIS A 67 -2.83 9.71 -21.50
C HIS A 67 -2.57 8.21 -21.22
N GLN A 68 -3.03 7.72 -20.06
CA GLN A 68 -2.70 6.39 -19.54
C GLN A 68 -3.80 5.34 -19.74
N GLN A 69 -4.95 5.71 -20.31
CA GLN A 69 -6.13 4.85 -20.42
C GLN A 69 -6.29 4.28 -21.84
N TRP A 70 -6.49 2.97 -21.91
CA TRP A 70 -6.58 2.21 -23.16
C TRP A 70 -7.83 1.35 -23.19
N THR A 71 -8.65 1.51 -24.22
CA THR A 71 -9.83 0.68 -24.48
C THR A 71 -9.42 -0.59 -25.22
N LEU A 72 -9.48 -1.71 -24.53
CA LEU A 72 -9.22 -3.03 -25.08
C LEU A 72 -10.42 -3.50 -25.91
N ARG A 73 -10.17 -3.87 -27.17
CA ARG A 73 -11.19 -4.40 -28.09
C ARG A 73 -10.64 -5.60 -28.85
N ALA A 74 -11.50 -6.59 -29.09
CA ALA A 74 -11.19 -7.69 -29.98
C ALA A 74 -11.01 -7.19 -31.43
N SER A 75 -10.02 -7.74 -32.13
CA SER A 75 -9.72 -7.48 -33.55
C SER A 75 -9.30 -8.79 -34.22
N GLY A 76 -10.28 -9.50 -34.78
CA GLY A 76 -10.09 -10.86 -35.27
C GLY A 76 -9.76 -11.82 -34.12
N THR A 77 -8.60 -12.48 -34.19
CA THR A 77 -8.07 -13.36 -33.13
C THR A 77 -7.12 -12.64 -32.15
N ALA A 78 -6.90 -11.34 -32.35
CA ALA A 78 -6.01 -10.52 -31.54
C ALA A 78 -6.82 -9.41 -30.83
N TYR A 79 -6.12 -8.55 -30.10
CA TYR A 79 -6.69 -7.38 -29.45
C TYR A 79 -5.99 -6.10 -29.91
N VAL A 80 -6.72 -5.00 -29.84
CA VAL A 80 -6.16 -3.65 -29.94
C VAL A 80 -6.48 -2.87 -28.68
N LEU A 81 -5.59 -1.96 -28.30
CA LEU A 81 -5.71 -1.09 -27.12
C LEU A 81 -5.79 0.35 -27.63
N GLU A 82 -6.99 0.88 -27.81
CA GLU A 82 -7.21 2.24 -28.33
C GLU A 82 -7.06 3.29 -27.23
N SER A 83 -6.33 4.37 -27.50
CA SER A 83 -6.24 5.51 -26.59
C SER A 83 -7.62 6.14 -26.35
N THR A 84 -7.96 6.40 -25.09
CA THR A 84 -9.20 7.13 -24.76
C THR A 84 -9.14 8.61 -25.14
N ASP A 85 -7.93 9.16 -25.31
CA ASP A 85 -7.72 10.58 -25.61
C ASP A 85 -7.52 10.85 -27.12
N ALA A 86 -7.17 9.81 -27.89
CA ALA A 86 -6.84 9.93 -29.30
C ALA A 86 -7.52 8.83 -30.13
N ALA A 87 -8.82 9.03 -30.43
CA ALA A 87 -9.62 8.07 -31.19
C ALA A 87 -8.94 7.64 -32.51
N GLY A 88 -9.00 6.34 -32.81
CA GLY A 88 -8.33 5.74 -33.96
C GLY A 88 -6.83 5.46 -33.78
N ASN A 89 -6.22 5.87 -32.66
CA ASN A 89 -4.83 5.55 -32.32
C ASN A 89 -4.76 4.49 -31.22
N CYS A 90 -3.96 3.46 -31.45
CA CYS A 90 -3.82 2.32 -30.57
C CYS A 90 -2.38 2.16 -30.08
N LEU A 91 -2.21 1.65 -28.86
CA LEU A 91 -0.95 1.13 -28.36
C LEU A 91 -0.51 -0.01 -29.28
N GLY A 92 0.59 0.20 -29.99
CA GLY A 92 1.16 -0.74 -30.93
C GLY A 92 2.67 -0.62 -30.96
N ARG A 93 3.24 -0.81 -32.13
CA ARG A 93 4.70 -0.90 -32.30
C ARG A 93 5.19 -0.27 -33.59
N SER A 94 6.45 0.14 -33.59
CA SER A 94 7.22 0.46 -34.78
C SER A 94 8.63 -0.11 -34.61
N GLY A 95 8.93 -1.20 -35.31
CA GLY A 95 10.12 -2.00 -35.05
C GLY A 95 10.15 -2.51 -33.62
N ASP A 96 11.21 -2.13 -32.89
CA ASP A 96 11.47 -2.59 -31.52
C ASP A 96 10.95 -1.63 -30.44
N GLN A 97 10.15 -0.63 -30.84
CA GLN A 97 9.67 0.43 -29.96
C GLN A 97 8.15 0.38 -29.84
N ALA A 98 7.64 0.57 -28.62
CA ALA A 98 6.23 0.81 -28.41
C ALA A 98 5.87 2.22 -28.90
N ARG A 99 4.75 2.33 -29.62
CA ARG A 99 4.29 3.55 -30.29
C ARG A 99 2.77 3.58 -30.30
N THR A 100 2.18 4.76 -30.43
CA THR A 100 0.80 4.83 -30.91
C THR A 100 0.76 4.76 -32.43
N VAL A 101 -0.14 3.93 -32.96
CA VAL A 101 -0.29 3.63 -34.39
C VAL A 101 -1.77 3.59 -34.75
N PRO A 102 -2.16 3.74 -36.04
CA PRO A 102 -3.55 3.60 -36.43
C PRO A 102 -4.11 2.22 -36.04
N CYS A 103 -5.27 2.19 -35.37
CA CYS A 103 -5.87 0.95 -34.85
C CYS A 103 -6.18 -0.10 -35.93
N ALA A 104 -6.37 0.33 -37.18
CA ALA A 104 -6.61 -0.57 -38.32
C ALA A 104 -5.33 -1.24 -38.85
N GLY A 105 -4.14 -0.79 -38.43
CA GLY A 105 -2.86 -1.33 -38.86
C GLY A 105 -2.49 -2.62 -38.15
N ALA A 106 -1.75 -3.51 -38.84
CA ALA A 106 -1.28 -4.77 -38.26
C ALA A 106 -0.37 -4.58 -37.02
N ASP A 107 0.31 -3.43 -36.94
CA ASP A 107 1.19 -3.07 -35.82
C ASP A 107 0.42 -2.68 -34.54
N ALA A 108 -0.90 -2.49 -34.61
CA ALA A 108 -1.75 -2.24 -33.44
C ALA A 108 -2.16 -3.53 -32.71
N ALA A 109 -2.09 -4.68 -33.39
CA ALA A 109 -2.63 -5.94 -32.88
C ALA A 109 -1.68 -6.62 -31.89
N TRP A 110 -2.23 -7.12 -30.77
CA TRP A 110 -1.53 -7.90 -29.75
C TRP A 110 -2.26 -9.21 -29.45
N GLU A 111 -1.53 -10.31 -29.33
CA GLU A 111 -1.98 -11.52 -28.66
C GLU A 111 -1.86 -11.31 -27.14
N VAL A 112 -3.01 -11.16 -26.46
CA VAL A 112 -3.04 -10.96 -25.01
C VAL A 112 -3.22 -12.31 -24.33
N THR A 113 -2.18 -12.76 -23.62
CA THR A 113 -2.17 -14.10 -22.99
C THR A 113 -1.91 -14.01 -21.49
N PRO A 114 -2.56 -14.86 -20.66
CA PRO A 114 -2.28 -14.91 -19.22
C PRO A 114 -0.81 -15.24 -18.91
N ALA A 115 -0.26 -14.60 -17.88
CA ALA A 115 1.14 -14.72 -17.44
C ALA A 115 1.24 -14.88 -15.91
N GLY A 116 0.32 -15.66 -15.32
CA GLY A 116 0.20 -15.87 -13.88
C GLY A 116 -1.15 -15.41 -13.34
N ALA A 117 -1.25 -15.28 -12.01
CA ALA A 117 -2.46 -14.76 -11.37
C ALA A 117 -2.66 -13.29 -11.76
N ASP A 118 -3.70 -13.02 -12.56
CA ASP A 118 -4.15 -11.67 -12.91
C ASP A 118 -3.09 -10.81 -13.63
N ARG A 119 -2.15 -11.47 -14.34
CA ARG A 119 -1.12 -10.84 -15.17
C ARG A 119 -1.25 -11.31 -16.61
N TYR A 120 -0.81 -10.47 -17.54
CA TYR A 120 -0.89 -10.69 -18.97
C TYR A 120 0.42 -10.32 -19.65
N THR A 121 0.69 -10.98 -20.76
CA THR A 121 1.69 -10.54 -21.74
C THR A 121 0.97 -10.03 -22.98
N LEU A 122 1.47 -8.95 -23.57
CA LEU A 122 1.02 -8.44 -24.87
C LEU A 122 2.04 -8.88 -25.90
N LYS A 123 1.76 -9.96 -26.63
CA LYS A 123 2.65 -10.59 -27.59
C LYS A 123 2.36 -10.11 -29.02
N VAL A 124 3.41 -9.94 -29.82
CA VAL A 124 3.29 -9.63 -31.25
C VAL A 124 2.75 -10.86 -31.99
N PRO A 125 1.65 -10.74 -32.75
CA PRO A 125 1.09 -11.88 -33.47
C PRO A 125 2.11 -12.57 -34.37
N GLY A 126 2.26 -13.88 -34.21
CA GLY A 126 3.20 -14.69 -34.99
C GLY A 126 4.70 -14.48 -34.69
N ALA A 127 5.07 -13.74 -33.63
CA ALA A 127 6.46 -13.54 -33.23
C ALA A 127 6.66 -13.72 -31.72
N GLU A 128 7.82 -14.26 -31.31
CA GLU A 128 8.21 -14.36 -29.89
C GLU A 128 8.75 -13.03 -29.35
N ARG A 129 7.90 -12.00 -29.45
CA ARG A 129 8.21 -10.63 -29.05
C ARG A 129 7.03 -10.01 -28.30
N TYR A 130 7.32 -9.20 -27.30
CA TYR A 130 6.33 -8.77 -26.31
C TYR A 130 6.49 -7.28 -26.01
N LEU A 131 5.41 -6.59 -25.62
CA LEU A 131 5.53 -5.27 -24.98
C LEU A 131 6.33 -5.42 -23.69
N THR A 132 7.42 -4.67 -23.55
CA THR A 132 8.33 -4.80 -22.41
C THR A 132 8.81 -3.47 -21.87
N VAL A 133 9.04 -3.44 -20.57
CA VAL A 133 9.89 -2.45 -19.91
C VAL A 133 11.34 -2.59 -20.40
N GLY A 134 12.02 -1.46 -20.64
CA GLY A 134 13.44 -1.42 -20.99
C GLY A 134 14.35 -2.08 -19.94
N ALA A 135 15.59 -2.43 -20.30
CA ALA A 135 16.54 -2.96 -19.32
C ALA A 135 16.94 -1.87 -18.31
N LYS A 136 16.98 -2.19 -17.01
CA LYS A 136 17.47 -1.27 -15.97
C LYS A 136 18.98 -1.04 -16.18
N PRO A 137 19.45 0.19 -16.40
CA PRO A 137 20.88 0.49 -16.42
C PRO A 137 21.47 0.36 -15.01
N SER A 138 22.78 0.09 -14.93
CA SER A 138 23.49 0.10 -13.64
C SER A 138 23.38 1.48 -12.99
N GLY A 139 23.01 1.55 -11.71
CA GLY A 139 22.92 2.80 -10.95
C GLY A 139 21.76 3.72 -11.35
N GLY A 140 20.78 3.25 -12.13
CA GLY A 140 19.62 4.04 -12.53
C GLY A 140 18.31 3.27 -12.39
N THR A 141 17.17 3.94 -12.61
CA THR A 141 15.84 3.33 -12.64
C THR A 141 15.52 2.74 -14.02
N TYR A 142 14.41 2.01 -14.15
CA TYR A 142 14.01 1.49 -15.47
C TYR A 142 13.71 2.65 -16.45
N PRO A 143 14.09 2.52 -17.73
CA PRO A 143 13.81 3.54 -18.74
C PRO A 143 12.31 3.82 -18.87
N ALA A 144 11.96 5.09 -19.10
CA ALA A 144 10.59 5.50 -19.38
C ALA A 144 10.08 4.81 -20.65
N ARG A 145 10.83 4.91 -21.75
CA ARG A 145 10.39 4.39 -23.05
C ARG A 145 10.16 2.88 -23.05
N LEU A 146 8.99 2.46 -23.53
CA LEU A 146 8.63 1.06 -23.69
C LEU A 146 9.14 0.48 -25.00
N ALA A 147 9.53 -0.80 -24.96
CA ALA A 147 10.12 -1.52 -26.07
C ALA A 147 9.29 -2.74 -26.45
N VAL A 148 9.62 -3.34 -27.58
CA VAL A 148 9.13 -4.65 -27.98
C VAL A 148 10.30 -5.62 -27.93
N GLY A 149 10.26 -6.57 -27.00
CA GLY A 149 11.43 -7.39 -26.63
C GLY A 149 11.11 -8.85 -26.35
N ALA A 150 12.04 -9.54 -25.71
CA ALA A 150 11.87 -10.94 -25.30
C ALA A 150 10.86 -11.10 -24.15
N ALA A 151 10.37 -12.32 -23.96
CA ALA A 151 9.56 -12.68 -22.80
C ALA A 151 10.34 -12.50 -21.47
N GLY A 152 9.61 -12.54 -20.35
CA GLY A 152 10.15 -12.50 -18.99
C GLY A 152 9.44 -11.46 -18.12
N ASP A 153 9.98 -11.18 -16.93
CA ASP A 153 9.33 -10.31 -15.93
C ASP A 153 9.07 -8.89 -16.44
N ARG A 154 9.93 -8.37 -17.32
CA ARG A 154 9.75 -7.05 -17.97
C ARG A 154 8.58 -7.01 -18.96
N ALA A 155 8.06 -8.16 -19.37
CA ALA A 155 6.93 -8.31 -20.29
C ALA A 155 5.60 -8.59 -19.55
N ALA A 156 5.61 -8.62 -18.22
CA ALA A 156 4.42 -8.87 -17.42
C ALA A 156 3.67 -7.57 -17.11
N TRP A 157 2.38 -7.55 -17.46
CA TRP A 157 1.50 -6.41 -17.32
C TRP A 157 0.25 -6.77 -16.55
N TYR A 158 -0.22 -5.85 -15.73
CA TYR A 158 -1.59 -5.82 -15.27
C TYR A 158 -2.43 -5.05 -16.30
N LEU A 159 -3.60 -5.59 -16.63
CA LEU A 159 -4.67 -4.82 -17.24
C LEU A 159 -5.57 -4.35 -16.10
N THR A 160 -5.27 -3.18 -15.54
CA THR A 160 -5.97 -2.64 -14.37
C THR A 160 -7.20 -1.88 -14.84
N PRO A 161 -8.44 -2.30 -14.51
CA PRO A 161 -9.64 -1.58 -14.92
C PRO A 161 -9.63 -0.13 -14.40
N VAL A 162 -10.12 0.81 -15.20
CA VAL A 162 -10.26 2.22 -14.76
C VAL A 162 -11.24 2.39 -13.60
N THR A 163 -12.22 1.49 -13.51
CA THR A 163 -13.11 1.36 -12.35
C THR A 163 -12.69 0.13 -11.56
N SER A 164 -12.11 0.37 -10.38
CA SER A 164 -11.68 -0.71 -9.49
C SER A 164 -12.85 -1.64 -9.17
N PRO A 165 -12.68 -2.97 -9.24
CA PRO A 165 -13.67 -3.89 -8.70
C PRO A 165 -13.80 -3.64 -7.20
N THR A 166 -15.02 -3.69 -6.68
CA THR A 166 -15.27 -3.57 -5.24
C THR A 166 -16.36 -4.54 -4.80
N ALA A 167 -16.30 -4.93 -3.54
CA ALA A 167 -17.37 -5.68 -2.87
C ALA A 167 -17.77 -4.97 -1.57
N PRO A 168 -19.01 -5.15 -1.07
CA PRO A 168 -19.42 -4.57 0.20
C PRO A 168 -18.48 -4.94 1.35
N MET A 169 -18.23 -3.99 2.25
CA MET A 169 -17.40 -4.23 3.44
C MET A 169 -18.01 -5.36 4.28
N PRO A 170 -17.23 -6.38 4.68
CA PRO A 170 -17.69 -7.38 5.64
C PRO A 170 -18.15 -6.74 6.95
N SER A 171 -19.02 -7.43 7.69
CA SER A 171 -19.41 -7.01 9.03
C SER A 171 -18.21 -6.84 9.96
N ALA A 172 -18.37 -6.05 11.02
CA ALA A 172 -17.28 -5.67 11.92
C ALA A 172 -16.54 -6.87 12.55
N ASP A 173 -17.23 -7.99 12.78
CA ASP A 173 -16.70 -9.26 13.29
C ASP A 173 -15.94 -10.10 12.24
N ARG A 174 -15.97 -9.68 10.96
CA ARG A 174 -15.41 -10.43 9.83
C ARG A 174 -14.33 -9.68 9.06
N ARG A 175 -14.32 -8.35 9.10
CA ARG A 175 -13.34 -7.54 8.35
C ARG A 175 -11.93 -7.73 8.89
N THR A 176 -10.97 -7.95 7.98
CA THR A 176 -9.55 -8.08 8.29
C THR A 176 -8.87 -6.72 8.40
N PHE A 177 -7.73 -6.65 9.08
CA PHE A 177 -7.03 -5.39 9.33
C PHE A 177 -6.68 -4.63 8.02
N ASP A 178 -6.25 -5.35 6.99
CA ASP A 178 -5.94 -4.79 5.66
C ASP A 178 -7.16 -4.29 4.88
N GLN A 179 -8.37 -4.69 5.28
CA GLN A 179 -9.62 -4.20 4.69
C GLN A 179 -10.08 -2.88 5.28
N VAL A 180 -9.65 -2.53 6.50
CA VAL A 180 -10.11 -1.31 7.19
C VAL A 180 -9.22 -0.13 6.82
N THR A 181 -9.84 1.01 6.53
CA THR A 181 -9.14 2.27 6.33
C THR A 181 -9.14 3.08 7.63
N PHE A 182 -7.98 3.61 8.01
CA PHE A 182 -7.76 4.43 9.20
C PHE A 182 -7.30 5.83 8.82
N LEU A 183 -7.86 6.85 9.48
CA LEU A 183 -7.35 8.22 9.38
C LEU A 183 -5.97 8.28 10.02
N THR A 184 -5.00 8.84 9.30
CA THR A 184 -3.61 8.94 9.72
C THR A 184 -3.17 10.40 9.70
N ALA A 185 -2.58 10.86 10.80
CA ALA A 185 -2.00 12.20 10.89
C ALA A 185 -0.53 12.15 10.46
N HIS A 186 -0.20 12.87 9.37
CA HIS A 186 1.18 13.09 8.95
C HIS A 186 1.88 14.01 9.95
N ASN A 187 3.11 13.67 10.34
CA ASN A 187 3.90 14.37 11.37
C ASN A 187 3.03 14.78 12.57
N ALA A 188 2.36 13.80 13.17
CA ALA A 188 1.33 14.03 14.19
C ALA A 188 1.84 14.85 15.38
N TYR A 189 3.12 14.70 15.73
CA TYR A 189 3.82 15.45 16.77
C TYR A 189 4.05 16.93 16.41
N ALA A 190 4.06 17.28 15.12
CA ALA A 190 4.25 18.63 14.62
C ALA A 190 2.95 19.45 14.70
N ASN A 191 2.47 19.60 15.94
CA ASN A 191 1.18 20.21 16.28
C ASN A 191 1.29 21.50 17.11
N GLY A 192 2.44 21.73 17.77
CA GLY A 192 2.70 22.92 18.59
C GLY A 192 1.94 23.00 19.92
N VAL A 193 1.01 22.07 20.18
CA VAL A 193 0.24 21.96 21.42
C VAL A 193 1.01 21.14 22.46
N ASP A 194 1.57 20.01 22.04
CA ASP A 194 2.29 19.08 22.92
C ASP A 194 3.73 19.52 23.22
N GLY A 195 4.33 20.25 22.27
CA GLY A 195 5.69 20.76 22.35
C GLY A 195 6.13 21.39 21.03
N GLY A 196 7.33 21.97 21.03
CA GLY A 196 7.94 22.43 19.78
C GLY A 196 8.49 21.25 18.99
N PHE A 197 8.44 21.35 17.67
CA PHE A 197 8.87 20.28 16.76
C PHE A 197 9.91 20.74 15.74
N ALA A 198 10.15 22.05 15.61
CA ALA A 198 11.10 22.60 14.66
C ALA A 198 11.64 23.95 15.13
N PRO A 199 12.74 24.46 14.54
CA PRO A 199 13.24 25.81 14.82
C PRO A 199 12.17 26.88 14.60
N PRO A 200 12.29 28.07 15.22
CA PRO A 200 11.22 29.08 15.26
C PRO A 200 10.64 29.50 13.90
N PHE A 201 11.43 29.44 12.82
CA PHE A 201 11.00 29.81 11.47
C PHE A 201 10.21 28.70 10.75
N VAL A 202 10.42 27.43 11.10
CA VAL A 202 9.65 26.28 10.57
C VAL A 202 8.36 26.06 11.37
N ASN A 203 8.33 26.47 12.63
CA ASN A 203 7.16 26.37 13.52
C ASN A 203 5.93 27.19 13.05
N LEU A 204 6.00 27.87 11.90
CA LEU A 204 4.90 28.65 11.31
C LEU A 204 3.97 27.82 10.41
N ALA A 205 4.34 26.57 10.10
CA ALA A 205 3.55 25.67 9.26
C ALA A 205 3.42 24.29 9.93
N PRO A 206 2.71 24.18 11.07
CA PRO A 206 2.53 22.90 11.73
C PRO A 206 1.69 21.95 10.86
N ASN A 207 2.06 20.68 10.82
CA ASN A 207 1.32 19.64 10.09
C ASN A 207 -0.07 19.43 10.69
N GLN A 208 -0.20 19.55 12.02
CA GLN A 208 -1.46 19.40 12.74
C GLN A 208 -1.75 20.62 13.64
N SER A 209 -2.98 20.77 14.12
CA SER A 209 -3.38 21.89 15.01
C SER A 209 -3.75 21.45 16.43
N ARG A 210 -3.67 20.15 16.70
CA ARG A 210 -4.17 19.51 17.94
C ARG A 210 -3.16 18.47 18.41
N GLY A 211 -2.97 18.37 19.73
CA GLY A 211 -2.07 17.38 20.35
C GLY A 211 -2.54 15.94 20.21
N ILE A 212 -1.64 14.97 20.40
CA ILE A 212 -1.87 13.53 20.16
C ILE A 212 -3.14 13.00 20.84
N THR A 213 -3.38 13.36 22.10
CA THR A 213 -4.59 12.94 22.83
C THR A 213 -5.87 13.41 22.14
N GLN A 214 -5.91 14.64 21.63
CA GLN A 214 -7.07 15.16 20.91
C GLN A 214 -7.21 14.51 19.53
N GLN A 215 -6.10 14.23 18.83
CA GLN A 215 -6.11 13.47 17.57
C GLN A 215 -6.78 12.10 17.74
N LEU A 216 -6.44 11.38 18.81
CA LEU A 216 -7.07 10.11 19.18
C LEU A 216 -8.56 10.29 19.46
N GLN A 217 -8.96 11.31 20.23
CA GLN A 217 -10.37 11.60 20.52
C GLN A 217 -11.17 11.95 19.26
N ASP A 218 -10.53 12.57 18.27
CA ASP A 218 -11.15 12.96 17.00
C ASP A 218 -11.22 11.80 15.97
N GLY A 219 -10.70 10.62 16.32
CA GLY A 219 -10.78 9.42 15.49
C GLY A 219 -9.54 9.13 14.64
N VAL A 220 -8.43 9.85 14.82
CA VAL A 220 -7.14 9.48 14.22
C VAL A 220 -6.67 8.16 14.85
N ARG A 221 -6.24 7.21 14.00
CA ARG A 221 -5.75 5.89 14.42
C ARG A 221 -4.41 5.52 13.79
N GLY A 222 -3.88 6.34 12.88
CA GLY A 222 -2.52 6.27 12.37
C GLY A 222 -1.72 7.53 12.73
N PHE A 223 -0.45 7.38 13.08
CA PHE A 223 0.42 8.49 13.47
C PHE A 223 1.77 8.34 12.76
N MET A 224 2.16 9.33 11.96
CA MET A 224 3.52 9.40 11.41
C MET A 224 4.37 10.30 12.30
N LEU A 225 5.50 9.80 12.78
CA LEU A 225 6.38 10.47 13.73
C LEU A 225 7.82 10.43 13.21
N ASP A 226 8.48 11.58 13.23
CA ASP A 226 9.91 11.67 12.90
C ASP A 226 10.69 11.68 14.20
N LEU A 227 11.71 10.83 14.29
CA LEU A 227 12.55 10.74 15.47
C LEU A 227 14.01 11.00 15.13
N HIS A 228 14.64 11.83 15.93
CA HIS A 228 16.06 12.13 15.85
C HIS A 228 16.77 11.77 17.14
N GLN A 229 17.96 11.20 17.01
CA GLN A 229 18.79 10.91 18.17
C GLN A 229 19.40 12.20 18.73
N THR A 230 19.23 12.41 20.03
CA THR A 230 19.85 13.49 20.78
C THR A 230 20.53 12.92 22.03
N PRO A 231 21.31 13.71 22.80
CA PRO A 231 21.82 13.27 24.09
C PRO A 231 20.73 12.84 25.10
N ASP A 232 19.48 13.30 24.90
CA ASP A 232 18.34 13.02 25.77
C ASP A 232 17.50 11.81 25.31
N GLY A 233 17.91 11.11 24.24
CA GLY A 233 17.22 9.94 23.67
C GLY A 233 16.62 10.20 22.29
N ALA A 234 15.56 9.47 21.94
CA ALA A 234 14.80 9.66 20.69
C ALA A 234 13.80 10.81 20.86
N ILE A 235 14.01 11.89 20.12
CA ILE A 235 13.22 13.13 20.24
C ILE A 235 12.48 13.39 18.94
N LEU A 236 11.23 13.86 19.07
CA LEU A 236 10.33 14.15 17.97
C LEU A 236 10.60 15.55 17.39
N CYS A 237 11.16 15.60 16.18
CA CYS A 237 11.54 16.84 15.51
C CYS A 237 11.44 16.72 14.00
N HIS A 238 11.13 17.82 13.32
CA HIS A 238 11.09 17.87 11.87
C HIS A 238 12.45 18.32 11.33
N ASN A 239 13.12 17.46 10.54
CA ASN A 239 14.47 17.59 9.99
C ASN A 239 15.62 17.70 11.03
N SER A 240 15.45 18.43 12.13
CA SER A 240 16.48 18.63 13.15
C SER A 240 15.89 19.08 14.49
N CYS A 241 16.46 18.56 15.59
CA CYS A 241 16.16 19.01 16.96
C CYS A 241 16.94 20.25 17.42
N THR A 242 17.70 20.88 16.53
CA THR A 242 18.49 22.09 16.88
C THR A 242 17.57 23.29 17.12
N LEU A 243 17.73 24.00 18.24
CA LEU A 243 16.94 25.20 18.60
C LEU A 243 15.42 24.96 18.68
N VAL A 244 15.00 23.71 18.90
CA VAL A 244 13.60 23.38 19.15
C VAL A 244 13.25 23.68 20.60
N SER A 245 12.19 24.45 20.82
CA SER A 245 11.73 24.80 22.17
C SER A 245 10.84 23.70 22.73
N ARG A 246 11.24 23.08 23.84
CA ARG A 246 10.49 22.01 24.54
C ARG A 246 10.08 20.86 23.60
N PRO A 247 11.05 20.18 22.97
CA PRO A 247 10.72 19.03 22.14
C PRO A 247 10.20 17.88 23.00
N VAL A 248 9.45 16.99 22.37
CA VAL A 248 8.81 15.84 23.03
C VAL A 248 9.62 14.59 22.73
N ALA A 249 9.88 13.78 23.76
CA ALA A 249 10.53 12.48 23.59
C ALA A 249 9.52 11.42 23.10
N LEU A 250 9.99 10.47 22.29
CA LEU A 250 9.13 9.45 21.66
C LEU A 250 8.25 8.71 22.68
N TRP A 251 8.84 8.27 23.80
CA TRP A 251 8.11 7.52 24.83
C TRP A 251 6.90 8.28 25.40
N VAL A 252 6.92 9.62 25.41
CA VAL A 252 5.81 10.44 25.93
C VAL A 252 4.58 10.31 25.05
N ASP A 253 4.75 10.44 23.73
CA ASP A 253 3.64 10.34 22.78
C ASP A 253 3.14 8.90 22.64
N LEU A 254 4.05 7.92 22.72
CA LEU A 254 3.66 6.51 22.81
C LEU A 254 2.87 6.21 24.09
N GLN A 255 3.24 6.79 25.23
CA GLN A 255 2.47 6.63 26.48
C GLN A 255 1.04 7.16 26.31
N ARG A 256 0.86 8.34 25.69
CA ARG A 256 -0.48 8.89 25.41
C ARG A 256 -1.33 7.94 24.56
N ILE A 257 -0.72 7.26 23.58
CA ILE A 257 -1.40 6.27 22.74
C ILE A 257 -1.76 5.03 23.56
N VAL A 258 -0.84 4.50 24.37
CA VAL A 258 -1.09 3.32 25.21
C VAL A 258 -2.19 3.61 26.25
N ASP A 259 -2.13 4.74 26.95
CA ASP A 259 -3.15 5.17 27.92
C ASP A 259 -4.54 5.29 27.27
N PHE A 260 -4.60 5.81 26.03
CA PHE A 260 -5.85 5.85 25.26
C PHE A 260 -6.35 4.44 24.94
N LEU A 261 -5.49 3.53 24.49
CA LEU A 261 -5.88 2.16 24.20
C LEU A 261 -6.36 1.44 25.47
N GLU A 262 -5.77 1.68 26.63
CA GLU A 262 -6.24 1.14 27.91
C GLU A 262 -7.68 1.62 28.23
N GLN A 263 -7.94 2.91 28.08
CA GLN A 263 -9.24 3.52 28.34
C GLN A 263 -10.30 3.17 27.28
N HIS A 264 -9.87 2.78 26.08
CA HIS A 264 -10.74 2.50 24.93
C HIS A 264 -10.45 1.10 24.36
N PRO A 265 -10.96 0.02 24.97
CA PRO A 265 -10.58 -1.35 24.66
C PRO A 265 -11.00 -1.84 23.27
N GLN A 266 -11.87 -1.10 22.57
CA GLN A 266 -12.31 -1.42 21.20
C GLN A 266 -11.49 -0.70 20.12
N GLU A 267 -10.55 0.15 20.52
CA GLU A 267 -9.76 0.97 19.62
C GLU A 267 -8.39 0.34 19.34
N MET A 268 -7.80 0.73 18.22
CA MET A 268 -6.47 0.28 17.77
C MET A 268 -5.68 1.45 17.22
N ALA A 269 -4.35 1.43 17.33
CA ALA A 269 -3.50 2.46 16.75
C ALA A 269 -2.37 1.86 15.92
N THR A 270 -1.83 2.65 15.00
CA THR A 270 -0.62 2.33 14.24
C THR A 270 0.28 3.54 14.22
N VAL A 271 1.57 3.33 14.47
CA VAL A 271 2.59 4.37 14.44
C VAL A 271 3.60 4.03 13.35
N PHE A 272 3.88 4.99 12.48
CA PHE A 272 4.93 4.96 11.48
C PHE A 272 6.06 5.88 11.93
N LEU A 273 7.27 5.35 11.97
CA LEU A 273 8.46 6.01 12.47
C LEU A 273 9.39 6.33 11.29
N GLU A 274 9.59 7.62 11.02
CA GLU A 274 10.72 8.09 10.21
C GLU A 274 11.95 8.16 11.12
N ASP A 275 12.86 7.21 10.94
CA ASP A 275 13.72 6.71 12.01
C ASP A 275 15.21 7.01 11.80
N TYR A 276 15.69 8.05 12.49
CA TYR A 276 17.09 8.47 12.49
C TYR A 276 17.83 8.13 13.78
N VAL A 277 17.40 7.10 14.51
CA VAL A 277 17.92 6.72 15.82
C VAL A 277 18.63 5.37 15.78
N ASP A 278 19.61 5.15 16.66
CA ASP A 278 20.23 3.84 16.84
C ASP A 278 19.21 2.82 17.39
N PRO A 279 19.17 1.56 16.88
CA PRO A 279 18.18 0.59 17.33
C PRO A 279 18.20 0.31 18.84
N ALA A 280 19.34 0.46 19.52
CA ALA A 280 19.42 0.30 20.97
C ALA A 280 18.73 1.46 21.71
N VAL A 281 18.92 2.70 21.23
CA VAL A 281 18.24 3.87 21.79
C VAL A 281 16.73 3.77 21.59
N LEU A 282 16.28 3.35 20.39
CA LEU A 282 14.84 3.13 20.15
C LEU A 282 14.26 2.07 21.09
N ARG A 283 14.95 0.93 21.25
CA ARG A 283 14.51 -0.12 22.18
C ARG A 283 14.40 0.41 23.62
N ASP A 284 15.39 1.17 24.06
CA ASP A 284 15.42 1.71 25.42
C ASP A 284 14.31 2.77 25.63
N GLU A 285 13.94 3.53 24.59
CA GLU A 285 12.78 4.43 24.61
C GLU A 285 11.44 3.68 24.73
N LEU A 286 11.28 2.59 23.97
CA LEU A 286 10.08 1.74 24.07
C LEU A 286 9.94 1.07 25.43
N ALA A 287 11.07 0.72 26.07
CA ALA A 287 11.06 0.14 27.42
C ALA A 287 10.58 1.11 28.51
N ARG A 288 10.46 2.41 28.21
CA ARG A 288 9.93 3.44 29.12
C ARG A 288 8.41 3.60 29.03
N VAL A 289 7.76 2.94 28.08
CA VAL A 289 6.32 3.05 27.85
C VAL A 289 5.60 1.96 28.65
N ASP A 290 4.93 2.36 29.72
CA ASP A 290 4.20 1.46 30.59
C ASP A 290 3.03 0.82 29.82
N GLY A 291 2.91 -0.51 29.89
CA GLY A 291 1.84 -1.27 29.23
C GLY A 291 2.02 -1.49 27.72
N LEU A 292 3.12 -1.02 27.11
CA LEU A 292 3.35 -1.17 25.66
C LEU A 292 3.31 -2.63 25.21
N SER A 293 4.00 -3.53 25.92
CA SER A 293 4.06 -4.95 25.56
C SER A 293 2.70 -5.64 25.60
N ASP A 294 1.76 -5.12 26.39
CA ASP A 294 0.44 -5.73 26.57
C ASP A 294 -0.49 -5.44 25.40
N VAL A 295 -0.21 -4.36 24.65
CA VAL A 295 -1.02 -3.92 23.49
C VAL A 295 -0.34 -4.14 22.14
N LEU A 296 0.94 -4.50 22.11
CA LEU A 296 1.74 -4.55 20.89
C LEU A 296 1.38 -5.75 20.01
N PHE A 297 0.95 -5.50 18.78
CA PHE A 297 0.74 -6.55 17.79
C PHE A 297 2.04 -6.89 17.04
N ARG A 298 2.40 -8.17 17.02
CA ARG A 298 3.58 -8.74 16.37
C ARG A 298 3.21 -9.54 15.10
N PRO A 299 3.06 -8.90 13.92
CA PRO A 299 2.61 -9.59 12.71
C PRO A 299 3.62 -10.65 12.21
N ASP A 300 4.90 -10.48 12.54
CA ASP A 300 5.98 -11.43 12.29
C ASP A 300 5.79 -12.76 13.06
N GLN A 301 5.15 -12.70 14.23
CA GLN A 301 4.88 -13.86 15.09
C GLN A 301 3.46 -14.42 14.93
N ALA A 302 2.54 -13.62 14.38
CA ALA A 302 1.13 -13.97 14.22
C ALA A 302 0.81 -14.73 12.91
N GLY A 303 1.82 -15.13 12.13
CA GLY A 303 1.63 -15.88 10.89
C GLY A 303 1.03 -15.07 9.73
N VAL A 304 1.10 -13.74 9.78
CA VAL A 304 0.49 -12.84 8.78
C VAL A 304 1.03 -13.07 7.37
N ARG A 305 2.31 -13.44 7.24
CA ARG A 305 2.95 -13.74 5.95
C ARG A 305 2.31 -14.91 5.21
N THR A 306 1.78 -15.88 5.94
CA THR A 306 1.23 -17.11 5.36
C THR A 306 -0.30 -17.15 5.41
N GLY A 307 -0.89 -16.57 6.47
CA GLY A 307 -2.33 -16.59 6.73
C GLY A 307 -3.08 -15.32 6.35
N GLY A 308 -2.37 -14.26 5.95
CA GLY A 308 -2.95 -12.94 5.74
C GLY A 308 -3.18 -12.17 7.04
N TRP A 309 -3.72 -10.95 6.92
CA TRP A 309 -3.98 -10.09 8.08
C TRP A 309 -5.15 -10.62 8.93
N PRO A 310 -5.03 -10.62 10.27
CA PRO A 310 -6.10 -11.11 11.13
C PRO A 310 -7.35 -10.21 11.08
N LYS A 311 -8.47 -10.73 11.57
CA LYS A 311 -9.68 -9.92 11.79
C LYS A 311 -9.42 -8.87 12.87
N VAL A 312 -9.99 -7.69 12.68
CA VAL A 312 -9.92 -6.61 13.68
C VAL A 312 -10.52 -7.05 15.01
N ALA A 313 -11.64 -7.79 14.99
CA ALA A 313 -12.24 -8.33 16.20
C ALA A 313 -11.33 -9.30 16.97
N ASP A 314 -10.55 -10.12 16.25
CA ASP A 314 -9.63 -11.07 16.88
C ASP A 314 -8.41 -10.34 17.48
N LEU A 315 -7.94 -9.27 16.83
CA LEU A 315 -6.86 -8.41 17.36
C LEU A 315 -7.30 -7.72 18.65
N ILE A 316 -8.49 -7.12 18.65
CA ILE A 316 -9.09 -6.50 19.83
C ILE A 316 -9.24 -7.52 20.97
N ALA A 317 -9.77 -8.71 20.68
CA ALA A 317 -10.00 -9.75 21.69
C ALA A 317 -8.71 -10.26 22.35
N ARG A 318 -7.57 -10.22 21.64
CA ARG A 318 -6.24 -10.58 22.17
C ARG A 318 -5.47 -9.41 22.78
N ASN A 319 -6.06 -8.21 22.79
CA ASN A 319 -5.40 -6.95 23.13
C ASN A 319 -4.25 -6.56 22.19
N ASP A 320 -4.10 -7.20 21.03
CA ASP A 320 -3.11 -6.88 19.99
C ASP A 320 -3.51 -5.60 19.21
N ARG A 321 -3.40 -4.41 19.82
CA ARG A 321 -4.07 -3.18 19.36
C ARG A 321 -3.14 -2.05 18.92
N LEU A 322 -1.83 -2.21 19.02
CA LEU A 322 -0.84 -1.23 18.57
C LEU A 322 0.16 -1.86 17.60
N LEU A 323 0.34 -1.26 16.41
CA LEU A 323 1.41 -1.62 15.48
C LEU A 323 2.44 -0.50 15.42
N LEU A 324 3.72 -0.87 15.40
CA LEU A 324 4.83 0.07 15.22
C LEU A 324 5.60 -0.31 13.94
N PHE A 325 5.76 0.65 13.03
CA PHE A 325 6.55 0.51 11.81
C PHE A 325 7.71 1.49 11.80
N THR A 326 8.84 1.10 11.22
CA THR A 326 10.03 1.95 10.99
C THR A 326 10.34 2.01 9.49
N ASP A 327 10.68 3.19 8.97
CA ASP A 327 11.07 3.38 7.58
C ASP A 327 12.52 2.94 7.28
N HIS A 328 13.28 2.63 8.34
CA HIS A 328 14.61 2.04 8.27
C HIS A 328 14.60 0.70 7.52
N SER A 329 15.77 0.27 7.05
CA SER A 329 15.92 -1.03 6.38
C SER A 329 16.50 -2.09 7.32
N ARG A 330 16.01 -3.33 7.22
CA ARG A 330 16.56 -4.47 7.98
C ARG A 330 18.06 -4.65 7.75
N ALA A 331 18.50 -4.58 6.50
CA ALA A 331 19.90 -4.78 6.14
C ALA A 331 20.85 -3.81 6.85
N ALA A 332 20.40 -2.58 7.13
CA ALA A 332 21.19 -1.58 7.86
C ALA A 332 21.30 -1.88 9.36
N ASP A 333 20.36 -2.65 9.94
CA ASP A 333 20.37 -3.03 11.36
C ASP A 333 21.05 -4.38 11.60
N GLU A 334 20.97 -5.31 10.65
CA GLU A 334 21.66 -6.59 10.73
C GLU A 334 23.18 -6.40 10.84
N THR A 335 23.72 -5.39 10.18
CA THR A 335 25.14 -5.01 10.30
C THR A 335 25.47 -4.41 11.67
N ALA A 336 24.48 -3.79 12.36
CA ALA A 336 24.60 -3.24 13.70
C ALA A 336 24.39 -4.29 14.82
N GLY A 337 23.88 -5.48 14.49
CA GLY A 337 23.71 -6.59 15.43
C GLY A 337 22.47 -6.53 16.32
N LEU A 338 21.56 -5.58 16.07
CA LEU A 338 20.26 -5.47 16.75
C LEU A 338 19.19 -5.05 15.75
N THR A 339 18.22 -5.92 15.49
CA THR A 339 17.12 -5.62 14.57
C THR A 339 15.88 -5.13 15.32
N ARG A 340 15.18 -4.18 14.72
CA ARG A 340 14.00 -3.49 15.29
C ARG A 340 12.81 -4.42 15.51
N ASP A 341 12.67 -5.41 14.64
CA ASP A 341 11.64 -6.43 14.79
C ASP A 341 11.87 -7.31 16.02
N GLY A 342 13.12 -7.48 16.48
CA GLY A 342 13.43 -8.21 17.72
C GLY A 342 12.68 -7.67 18.95
N PHE A 343 12.41 -6.37 18.99
CA PHE A 343 11.66 -5.71 20.07
C PHE A 343 10.30 -5.13 19.62
N GLY A 344 9.82 -5.54 18.45
CA GLY A 344 8.43 -5.34 18.03
C GLY A 344 8.15 -4.12 17.17
N VAL A 345 9.17 -3.52 16.57
CA VAL A 345 9.02 -2.50 15.52
C VAL A 345 9.29 -3.12 14.16
N MET A 346 8.28 -3.12 13.28
CA MET A 346 8.33 -3.80 12.00
C MET A 346 8.91 -2.91 10.90
N TYR A 347 9.74 -3.46 10.01
CA TYR A 347 10.27 -2.71 8.86
C TYR A 347 9.16 -2.39 7.85
N GLN A 348 8.85 -1.11 7.68
CA GLN A 348 7.72 -0.64 6.88
C GLN A 348 7.74 -1.19 5.46
N ARG A 349 8.91 -1.16 4.80
CA ARG A 349 9.10 -1.68 3.44
C ARG A 349 8.82 -3.18 3.30
N GLU A 350 8.82 -3.93 4.39
CA GLU A 350 8.49 -5.35 4.37
C GLU A 350 6.98 -5.57 4.47
N TRP A 351 6.26 -4.70 5.18
CA TRP A 351 4.87 -4.92 5.60
C TRP A 351 3.85 -4.02 4.89
N THR A 352 4.30 -2.93 4.30
CA THR A 352 3.45 -1.95 3.61
C THR A 352 3.94 -1.65 2.20
N VAL A 353 3.12 -0.92 1.46
CA VAL A 353 3.47 -0.13 0.29
C VAL A 353 3.00 1.30 0.55
N GLU A 354 3.69 2.29 0.00
CA GLU A 354 3.41 3.69 0.28
C GLU A 354 3.64 4.56 -0.95
N ASN A 355 2.70 5.47 -1.25
CA ASN A 355 2.91 6.39 -2.36
C ASN A 355 3.83 7.56 -2.01
N TYR A 356 4.40 8.16 -3.05
CA TYR A 356 5.20 9.37 -2.94
C TYR A 356 4.49 10.42 -2.10
N TRP A 357 5.24 10.98 -1.14
CA TRP A 357 4.69 11.72 -0.01
C TRP A 357 4.05 13.04 -0.40
N SER A 358 4.53 13.69 -1.47
CA SER A 358 4.14 15.04 -1.82
C SER A 358 3.17 15.11 -3.00
N MET A 359 2.13 15.93 -2.83
CA MET A 359 1.22 16.41 -3.88
C MET A 359 1.68 17.75 -4.49
N GLY A 360 2.95 18.11 -4.34
CA GLY A 360 3.54 19.35 -4.81
C GLY A 360 3.76 20.37 -3.68
N SER A 361 4.14 21.57 -4.08
CA SER A 361 4.49 22.64 -3.13
C SER A 361 3.27 23.13 -2.35
N GLY A 362 3.52 23.92 -1.29
CA GLY A 362 2.46 24.41 -0.39
C GLY A 362 1.33 25.19 -1.09
N ALA A 363 1.59 25.84 -2.22
CA ALA A 363 0.62 26.61 -2.99
C ALA A 363 0.55 26.16 -4.46
N GLY A 364 -0.62 26.28 -5.08
CA GLY A 364 -0.85 25.93 -6.49
C GLY A 364 -1.57 24.60 -6.68
N THR A 365 -1.49 24.06 -7.89
CA THR A 365 -2.18 22.82 -8.28
C THR A 365 -1.56 21.60 -7.60
N SER A 366 -2.41 20.71 -7.09
CA SER A 366 -1.97 19.43 -6.54
C SER A 366 -1.53 18.48 -7.67
N ASP A 367 -0.43 17.77 -7.46
CA ASP A 367 -0.08 16.58 -8.23
C ASP A 367 -0.86 15.39 -7.68
N TRP A 368 -1.74 14.84 -8.52
CA TRP A 368 -2.60 13.71 -8.17
C TRP A 368 -1.95 12.35 -8.43
N SER A 369 -0.72 12.33 -8.93
CA SER A 369 0.00 11.09 -9.19
C SER A 369 0.09 10.24 -7.92
N CYS A 370 0.02 8.93 -8.11
CA CYS A 370 0.06 7.94 -7.04
C CYS A 370 0.99 6.81 -7.44
N TYR A 371 2.26 6.97 -7.12
CA TYR A 371 3.34 6.05 -7.46
C TYR A 371 4.13 5.74 -6.19
N SER A 372 4.85 4.63 -6.17
CA SER A 372 5.61 4.22 -4.98
C SER A 372 6.67 5.24 -4.61
N ARG A 373 6.81 5.53 -3.31
CA ARG A 373 7.96 6.30 -2.81
C ARG A 373 9.27 5.51 -2.82
N TRP A 374 9.22 4.18 -3.01
CA TRP A 374 10.38 3.29 -3.01
C TRP A 374 10.70 2.81 -4.43
N TYR A 375 11.15 3.75 -5.25
CA TYR A 375 11.56 3.51 -6.63
C TYR A 375 12.81 4.33 -6.97
N ASP A 376 13.96 3.66 -6.92
CA ASP A 376 15.28 4.24 -7.16
C ASP A 376 16.24 3.22 -7.81
N ALA A 377 17.53 3.56 -7.86
CA ALA A 377 18.56 2.73 -8.45
C ALA A 377 18.69 1.35 -7.76
N ASP A 378 18.43 1.28 -6.46
CA ASP A 378 18.67 0.11 -5.62
C ASP A 378 17.35 -0.56 -5.16
N THR A 379 16.25 0.19 -5.15
CA THR A 379 14.96 -0.24 -4.65
C THR A 379 13.88 -0.16 -5.74
N THR A 380 13.08 -1.21 -5.89
CA THR A 380 11.89 -1.20 -6.75
C THR A 380 10.77 -1.97 -6.06
N ILE A 381 9.94 -1.24 -5.31
CA ILE A 381 8.78 -1.80 -4.62
C ILE A 381 7.53 -1.12 -5.20
N PRO A 382 6.82 -1.73 -6.17
CA PRO A 382 5.62 -1.13 -6.73
C PRO A 382 4.46 -1.15 -5.72
N LEU A 383 3.52 -0.20 -5.83
CA LEU A 383 2.31 -0.19 -5.01
C LEU A 383 1.46 -1.47 -5.22
N THR A 384 1.57 -2.09 -6.41
CA THR A 384 0.91 -3.36 -6.77
C THR A 384 1.54 -4.60 -6.13
N ARG A 385 2.61 -4.46 -5.34
CA ARG A 385 3.29 -5.59 -4.70
C ARG A 385 2.30 -6.43 -3.91
N THR A 386 2.27 -7.71 -4.23
CA THR A 386 1.55 -8.76 -3.51
C THR A 386 2.42 -9.99 -3.48
N GLU A 387 2.29 -10.78 -2.43
CA GLU A 387 3.01 -12.03 -2.22
C GLU A 387 1.99 -13.15 -2.03
N PRO A 388 2.32 -14.41 -2.37
CA PRO A 388 1.46 -15.54 -2.04
C PRO A 388 1.14 -15.56 -0.54
N GLY A 389 -0.15 -15.49 -0.19
CA GLY A 389 -0.61 -15.49 1.21
C GLY A 389 -0.48 -14.16 1.95
N PHE A 390 0.15 -13.13 1.37
CA PHE A 390 0.37 -11.85 2.02
C PHE A 390 0.14 -10.65 1.11
N ARG A 391 -0.66 -9.70 1.59
CA ARG A 391 -0.85 -8.40 0.95
C ARG A 391 -0.29 -7.32 1.88
N PRO A 392 0.76 -6.60 1.47
CA PRO A 392 1.20 -5.42 2.19
C PRO A 392 0.07 -4.41 2.36
N LEU A 393 0.02 -3.75 3.52
CA LEU A 393 -0.91 -2.64 3.80
C LEU A 393 -0.57 -1.45 2.89
N PHE A 394 -1.55 -0.63 2.56
CA PHE A 394 -1.31 0.55 1.73
C PHE A 394 -1.40 1.83 2.55
N VAL A 395 -0.28 2.54 2.69
CA VAL A 395 -0.18 3.88 3.26
C VAL A 395 -0.33 4.89 2.14
N MET A 396 -1.45 5.62 2.13
CA MET A 396 -1.72 6.64 1.13
C MET A 396 -1.41 8.04 1.69
N ASN A 397 -0.32 8.64 1.22
CA ASN A 397 0.06 10.01 1.54
C ASN A 397 -0.73 11.03 0.72
N HIS A 398 -1.35 11.98 1.39
CA HIS A 398 -2.17 13.06 0.83
C HIS A 398 -1.88 14.39 1.54
N PHE A 399 -0.69 14.92 1.27
CA PHE A 399 -0.23 16.20 1.79
C PHE A 399 0.80 16.81 0.84
N ARG A 400 1.24 18.03 1.12
CA ARG A 400 2.16 18.84 0.30
C ARG A 400 3.53 18.96 0.98
N ASP A 401 4.51 19.50 0.27
CA ASP A 401 5.85 19.78 0.83
C ASP A 401 5.81 20.72 2.05
N VAL A 402 4.85 21.64 2.07
CA VAL A 402 4.66 22.60 3.16
C VAL A 402 3.17 22.68 3.49
N THR A 403 2.84 22.50 4.75
CA THR A 403 1.46 22.58 5.23
C THR A 403 0.95 24.02 5.21
N LEU A 404 -0.01 24.32 4.34
CA LEU A 404 -0.80 25.55 4.41
C LEU A 404 -2.26 25.21 4.66
N SER A 405 -2.86 25.80 5.71
CA SER A 405 -4.24 25.51 6.12
C SER A 405 -5.25 25.57 4.97
N ALA A 406 -5.12 26.57 4.09
CA ALA A 406 -6.06 26.78 2.98
C ALA A 406 -5.96 25.68 1.90
N THR A 407 -4.75 25.24 1.54
CA THR A 407 -4.58 24.16 0.57
C THR A 407 -4.88 22.81 1.19
N ALA A 408 -4.42 22.54 2.43
CA ALA A 408 -4.74 21.30 3.15
C ALA A 408 -6.26 21.09 3.30
N GLY A 409 -7.01 22.11 3.72
CA GLY A 409 -8.47 22.01 3.81
C GLY A 409 -9.14 21.72 2.46
N THR A 410 -8.65 22.33 1.37
CA THR A 410 -9.17 22.08 0.02
C THR A 410 -8.80 20.68 -0.49
N ASP A 411 -7.55 20.25 -0.30
CA ASP A 411 -7.08 18.94 -0.74
C ASP A 411 -7.80 17.83 0.02
N ASN A 412 -8.02 17.98 1.33
CA ASN A 412 -8.71 17.00 2.16
C ASN A 412 -10.15 16.74 1.70
N THR A 413 -10.86 17.74 1.14
CA THR A 413 -12.20 17.51 0.53
C THR A 413 -12.18 16.55 -0.67
N LYS A 414 -11.01 16.29 -1.26
CA LYS A 414 -10.83 15.45 -2.46
C LYS A 414 -10.21 14.09 -2.12
N LEU A 415 -10.09 13.75 -0.84
CA LEU A 415 -9.36 12.56 -0.38
C LEU A 415 -9.98 11.26 -0.90
N ALA A 416 -11.31 11.10 -0.80
CA ALA A 416 -12.02 9.92 -1.32
C ALA A 416 -11.90 9.79 -2.84
N ASP A 417 -11.96 10.93 -3.54
CA ASP A 417 -11.86 11.01 -4.99
C ASP A 417 -10.46 10.59 -5.48
N ARG A 418 -9.40 11.12 -4.86
CA ARG A 418 -8.02 10.71 -5.14
C ARG A 418 -7.81 9.23 -4.83
N ALA A 419 -8.30 8.76 -3.67
CA ALA A 419 -8.19 7.36 -3.28
C ALA A 419 -8.81 6.44 -4.34
N ARG A 420 -10.00 6.76 -4.83
CA ARG A 420 -10.75 5.92 -5.77
C ARG A 420 -10.23 5.98 -7.21
N ARG A 421 -9.98 7.18 -7.73
CA ARG A 421 -9.69 7.37 -9.16
C ARG A 421 -8.21 7.29 -9.49
N PHE A 422 -7.32 7.54 -8.52
CA PHE A 422 -5.88 7.60 -8.76
C PHE A 422 -5.15 6.49 -8.00
N CYS A 423 -5.30 6.43 -6.68
CA CYS A 423 -4.45 5.55 -5.86
C CYS A 423 -4.90 4.09 -5.83
N GLN A 424 -6.20 3.81 -5.83
CA GLN A 424 -6.72 2.44 -5.90
C GLN A 424 -6.31 1.69 -7.15
N PRO A 425 -6.49 2.22 -8.38
CA PRO A 425 -5.99 1.55 -9.57
C PRO A 425 -4.47 1.47 -9.56
N ALA A 426 -3.76 2.51 -9.12
CA ALA A 426 -2.30 2.49 -9.06
C ALA A 426 -1.74 1.41 -8.11
N ALA A 427 -2.36 1.22 -6.95
CA ALA A 427 -1.95 0.21 -5.98
C ALA A 427 -2.58 -1.16 -6.23
N ARG A 428 -3.63 -1.23 -7.05
CA ARG A 428 -4.56 -2.37 -7.12
C ARG A 428 -5.02 -2.83 -5.72
N LYS A 429 -5.27 -1.84 -4.85
CA LYS A 429 -5.63 -2.00 -3.43
C LYS A 429 -6.33 -0.75 -2.90
N LYS A 430 -7.22 -0.93 -1.92
CA LYS A 430 -7.75 0.17 -1.11
C LYS A 430 -6.72 0.62 -0.06
N PRO A 431 -6.57 1.93 0.20
CA PRO A 431 -5.71 2.41 1.29
C PRO A 431 -6.13 1.83 2.65
N THR A 432 -5.18 1.29 3.39
CA THR A 432 -5.35 0.94 4.81
C THR A 432 -5.17 2.18 5.67
N PHE A 433 -4.28 3.10 5.27
CA PHE A 433 -4.02 4.35 5.98
C PHE A 433 -4.17 5.53 5.02
N LEU A 434 -4.94 6.55 5.43
CA LEU A 434 -5.03 7.84 4.73
C LEU A 434 -4.27 8.89 5.54
N ALA A 435 -3.03 9.17 5.14
CA ALA A 435 -2.16 10.14 5.80
C ALA A 435 -2.39 11.55 5.27
N VAL A 436 -2.75 12.48 6.15
CA VAL A 436 -3.06 13.88 5.80
C VAL A 436 -2.39 14.86 6.75
N ASP A 437 -2.09 16.05 6.22
CA ASP A 437 -1.93 17.25 7.04
C ASP A 437 -3.28 17.83 7.42
N ARG A 438 -3.35 18.51 8.56
CA ARG A 438 -4.52 19.24 9.04
C ARG A 438 -5.78 18.39 8.97
N TYR A 439 -5.76 17.25 9.66
CA TYR A 439 -6.90 16.33 9.68
C TYR A 439 -8.20 17.00 10.17
N ASP A 440 -8.08 18.13 10.87
CA ASP A 440 -9.17 18.99 11.34
C ASP A 440 -9.88 19.78 10.24
N LEU A 441 -9.34 19.81 9.01
CA LEU A 441 -9.85 20.59 7.88
C LEU A 441 -10.27 19.68 6.72
N GLY A 442 -11.40 20.01 6.08
CA GLY A 442 -11.84 19.36 4.84
C GLY A 442 -12.52 17.98 5.02
N ASP A 443 -12.89 17.63 6.26
CA ASP A 443 -13.55 16.37 6.63
C ASP A 443 -12.92 15.07 6.07
N PRO A 444 -11.65 14.77 6.39
CA PRO A 444 -11.01 13.51 6.02
C PRO A 444 -11.76 12.26 6.53
N MET A 445 -12.49 12.39 7.65
CA MET A 445 -13.22 11.27 8.24
C MET A 445 -14.40 10.84 7.35
N ALA A 446 -15.03 11.76 6.62
CA ALA A 446 -16.01 11.39 5.59
C ALA A 446 -15.41 10.44 4.54
N ALA A 447 -14.18 10.71 4.07
CA ALA A 447 -13.49 9.83 3.13
C ALA A 447 -13.17 8.47 3.76
N VAL A 448 -12.74 8.42 5.02
CA VAL A 448 -12.52 7.16 5.74
C VAL A 448 -13.81 6.34 5.86
N ASN A 449 -14.92 6.98 6.23
CA ASN A 449 -16.23 6.34 6.32
C ASN A 449 -16.66 5.77 4.96
N GLU A 450 -16.49 6.53 3.89
CA GLU A 450 -16.79 6.11 2.52
C GLU A 450 -15.92 4.91 2.09
N LEU A 451 -14.62 4.95 2.35
CA LEU A 451 -13.70 3.84 2.05
C LEU A 451 -13.98 2.60 2.92
N ASN A 452 -14.63 2.76 4.07
CA ASN A 452 -15.04 1.64 4.92
C ASN A 452 -16.43 1.07 4.57
N THR A 453 -17.01 1.45 3.42
CA THR A 453 -18.23 0.81 2.89
C THR A 453 -17.96 -0.37 1.95
N TYR A 454 -16.71 -0.55 1.52
CA TYR A 454 -16.34 -1.58 0.55
C TYR A 454 -14.90 -2.11 0.74
N VAL A 455 -14.61 -3.24 0.11
CA VAL A 455 -13.27 -3.81 -0.07
C VAL A 455 -12.90 -3.82 -1.55
N TYR A 456 -11.60 -3.77 -1.85
CA TYR A 456 -11.04 -3.87 -3.21
C TYR A 456 -10.93 -5.33 -3.65
#